data_AF-A0A1J4Z3M3-F1
#
_entry.id   AF-A0A1J4Z3M3-F1
#
_cell.length_a   1.000
_cell.length_b   1.000
_cell.length_c   1.000
_cell.angle_alpha   90.00
_cell.angle_beta   90.00
_cell.angle_gamma   90.00
#
_symmetry.space_group_name_H-M   'P 1'
#
loop_
_entity.id
_entity.type
_entity.pdbx_description
1 polymer ?
#
loop_
_entity_poly.entity_id
_entity_poly.type
_entity_poly.pdbx_seq_one_letter_code
_entity_poly.pdbx_strand_id
1 'polypeptide(L)'
;MNNAVEARRLLRAHRYGALSTLSRKLDGYPFGSITPYAVDHDGSLVILISGLAEHTKNIEHDPRVSLITHKQNDPNIQMQGRVTVVGNAHRMEDAQQAGERYLRLFPEAANYLTMADFSFYRIQPIAIRYIGGVGRIHWVRMPDYRAAQAVKFSLQEASLLNDINTRQAAYLRLLIQQYHGSDTPDTQAIALDCDGMDIRSNGIIYRLDFNTFFNDPEQILPLSEVHFPNQ
;
A
#
# COMPACT_ATOMS: atom_id res chain seq x y z
N MET A 1 -11.11 -11.83 14.49
CA MET A 1 -10.18 -11.29 13.47
C MET A 1 -10.99 -10.76 12.30
N ASN A 2 -10.82 -9.48 11.97
CA ASN A 2 -11.51 -8.88 10.84
C ASN A 2 -10.72 -9.16 9.56
N ASN A 3 -11.19 -10.09 8.72
CA ASN A 3 -10.54 -10.47 7.46
C ASN A 3 -10.28 -9.27 6.53
N ALA A 4 -11.07 -8.19 6.64
CA ALA A 4 -10.88 -6.99 5.86
C ALA A 4 -9.62 -6.20 6.27
N VAL A 5 -9.39 -6.07 7.58
CA VAL A 5 -8.19 -5.43 8.14
C VAL A 5 -6.96 -6.24 7.77
N GLU A 6 -7.01 -7.56 7.93
CA GLU A 6 -5.90 -8.46 7.56
C GLU A 6 -5.56 -8.39 6.07
N ALA A 7 -6.58 -8.29 5.20
CA ALA A 7 -6.38 -8.12 3.76
C ALA A 7 -5.72 -6.78 3.43
N ARG A 8 -6.17 -5.67 4.05
CA ARG A 8 -5.55 -4.35 3.89
C ARG A 8 -4.12 -4.32 4.40
N ARG A 9 -3.85 -4.89 5.58
CA ARG A 9 -2.49 -4.98 6.15
C ARG A 9 -1.56 -5.77 5.24
N LEU A 10 -2.01 -6.91 4.73
CA LEU A 10 -1.21 -7.69 3.79
C LEU A 10 -0.90 -6.91 2.50
N LEU A 11 -1.86 -6.14 1.97
CA LEU A 11 -1.61 -5.23 0.85
C LEU A 11 -0.59 -4.14 1.23
N ARG A 12 -0.77 -3.46 2.37
CA ARG A 12 0.11 -2.35 2.81
C ARG A 12 1.53 -2.81 3.13
N ALA A 13 1.71 -4.05 3.57
CA ALA A 13 3.01 -4.65 3.83
C ALA A 13 3.81 -4.98 2.56
N HIS A 14 3.16 -4.99 1.39
CA HIS A 14 3.80 -5.27 0.10
C HIS A 14 3.68 -4.06 -0.82
N ARG A 15 4.56 -3.98 -1.81
CA ARG A 15 4.73 -2.77 -2.65
C ARG A 15 4.73 -3.05 -4.15
N TYR A 16 4.51 -4.31 -4.53
CA TYR A 16 4.31 -4.71 -5.91
C TYR A 16 3.50 -6.00 -6.00
N GLY A 17 2.96 -6.26 -7.18
CA GLY A 17 2.19 -7.45 -7.48
C GLY A 17 2.13 -7.72 -8.97
N ALA A 18 1.47 -8.83 -9.33
CA ALA A 18 1.14 -9.13 -10.71
C ALA A 18 -0.19 -8.47 -11.07
N LEU A 19 -0.15 -7.42 -11.89
CA LEU A 19 -1.29 -6.76 -12.49
C LEU A 19 -1.74 -7.55 -13.72
N SER A 20 -2.99 -8.01 -13.70
CA SER A 20 -3.66 -8.66 -14.82
C SER A 20 -4.63 -7.68 -15.48
N THR A 21 -4.48 -7.50 -16.79
CA THR A 21 -5.29 -6.62 -17.65
C THR A 21 -5.87 -7.42 -18.82
N LEU A 22 -6.88 -6.90 -19.51
CA LEU A 22 -7.42 -7.52 -20.73
C LEU A 22 -6.67 -6.99 -21.95
N SER A 23 -6.01 -7.87 -22.69
CA SER A 23 -5.14 -7.47 -23.80
C SER A 23 -5.94 -6.88 -24.96
N ARG A 24 -5.75 -5.58 -25.23
CA ARG A 24 -6.28 -4.96 -26.46
C ARG A 24 -5.69 -5.59 -27.71
N LYS A 25 -4.40 -5.97 -27.65
CA LYS A 25 -3.65 -6.50 -28.80
C LYS A 25 -4.02 -7.94 -29.13
N LEU A 26 -4.44 -8.71 -28.14
CA LEU A 26 -4.75 -10.12 -28.24
C LEU A 26 -6.22 -10.34 -27.85
N ASP A 27 -7.15 -9.59 -28.43
CA ASP A 27 -8.60 -9.86 -28.35
C ASP A 27 -9.14 -10.25 -26.96
N GLY A 28 -8.70 -9.52 -25.91
CA GLY A 28 -9.15 -9.73 -24.54
C GLY A 28 -8.47 -10.85 -23.76
N TYR A 29 -7.44 -11.54 -24.28
CA TYR A 29 -6.63 -12.49 -23.50
C TYR A 29 -6.04 -11.80 -22.25
N PRO A 30 -6.04 -12.46 -21.06
CA PRO A 30 -5.49 -11.86 -19.85
C PRO A 30 -3.97 -11.70 -19.98
N PHE A 31 -3.47 -10.51 -19.64
CA PHE A 31 -2.06 -10.17 -19.70
C PHE A 31 -1.54 -9.74 -18.33
N GLY A 32 -0.52 -10.46 -17.83
CA GLY A 32 0.12 -10.20 -16.55
C GLY A 32 1.38 -9.34 -16.68
N SER A 33 1.55 -8.37 -15.79
CA SER A 33 2.80 -7.59 -15.66
C SER A 33 3.10 -7.28 -14.20
N ILE A 34 4.39 -7.13 -13.85
CA ILE A 34 4.78 -6.71 -12.51
C ILE A 34 4.58 -5.20 -12.39
N THR A 35 3.87 -4.78 -11.34
CA THR A 35 3.53 -3.37 -11.14
C THR A 35 3.75 -2.98 -9.68
N PRO A 36 4.64 -2.01 -9.40
CA PRO A 36 4.72 -1.37 -8.09
C PRO A 36 3.44 -0.60 -7.78
N TYR A 37 2.98 -0.67 -6.54
CA TYR A 37 1.78 0.03 -6.10
C TYR A 37 1.96 0.59 -4.69
N ALA A 38 1.27 1.69 -4.41
CA ALA A 38 1.00 2.17 -3.07
C ALA A 38 -0.47 1.93 -2.73
N VAL A 39 -0.76 1.57 -1.47
CA VAL A 39 -2.14 1.53 -0.97
C VAL A 39 -2.47 2.91 -0.42
N ASP A 40 -3.51 3.53 -0.96
CA ASP A 40 -4.01 4.82 -0.51
C ASP A 40 -4.86 4.65 0.78
N HIS A 41 -5.22 5.76 1.40
CA HIS A 41 -5.91 5.79 2.68
C HIS A 41 -7.28 5.11 2.61
N ASP A 42 -7.99 5.20 1.49
CA ASP A 42 -9.30 4.57 1.27
C ASP A 42 -9.23 3.06 0.94
N GLY A 43 -8.02 2.53 0.77
CA GLY A 43 -7.76 1.16 0.34
C GLY A 43 -7.64 0.99 -1.17
N SER A 44 -7.77 2.05 -1.97
CA SER A 44 -7.47 2.01 -3.40
C SER A 44 -5.98 1.79 -3.64
N LEU A 45 -5.62 1.21 -4.79
CA LEU A 45 -4.22 1.11 -5.19
C LEU A 45 -3.88 2.27 -6.11
N VAL A 46 -2.71 2.87 -5.89
CA VAL A 46 -2.12 3.90 -6.75
C VAL A 46 -0.93 3.27 -7.45
N ILE A 47 -0.90 3.35 -8.78
CA ILE A 47 0.19 2.87 -9.63
C ILE A 47 0.70 4.01 -10.49
N LEU A 48 2.00 3.99 -10.82
CA LEU A 48 2.62 4.92 -11.75
C LEU A 48 3.08 4.13 -12.97
N ILE A 49 2.49 4.38 -14.14
CA ILE A 49 2.70 3.56 -15.35
C ILE A 49 2.96 4.46 -16.56
N SER A 50 3.81 3.97 -17.48
CA SER A 50 4.13 4.64 -18.75
C SER A 50 3.01 4.43 -19.77
N GLY A 51 2.68 5.44 -20.55
CA GLY A 51 1.76 5.38 -21.69
C GLY A 51 2.22 4.41 -22.80
N LEU A 52 3.50 4.04 -22.82
CA LEU A 52 4.05 3.09 -23.79
C LEU A 52 3.84 1.63 -23.37
N ALA A 53 3.59 1.37 -22.08
CA ALA A 53 3.45 0.02 -21.54
C ALA A 53 2.17 -0.68 -22.02
N GLU A 54 2.25 -1.98 -22.27
CA GLU A 54 1.10 -2.77 -22.75
C GLU A 54 -0.06 -2.77 -21.74
N HIS A 55 0.22 -2.84 -20.43
CA HIS A 55 -0.83 -2.76 -19.42
C HIS A 55 -1.56 -1.41 -19.43
N THR A 56 -0.90 -0.31 -19.81
CA THR A 56 -1.54 1.02 -19.88
C THR A 56 -2.50 1.08 -21.06
N LYS A 57 -2.05 0.62 -22.24
CA LYS A 57 -2.91 0.52 -23.43
C LYS A 57 -4.11 -0.40 -23.21
N ASN A 58 -3.92 -1.47 -22.44
CA ASN A 58 -4.99 -2.38 -22.04
C ASN A 58 -5.99 -1.67 -21.12
N ILE A 59 -5.52 -0.98 -20.08
CA ILE A 59 -6.37 -0.22 -19.13
C ILE A 59 -7.18 0.86 -19.84
N GLU A 60 -6.57 1.60 -20.76
CA GLU A 60 -7.26 2.64 -21.53
C GLU A 60 -8.35 2.08 -22.45
N HIS A 61 -8.21 0.83 -22.88
CA HIS A 61 -9.21 0.14 -23.68
C HIS A 61 -10.32 -0.50 -22.82
N ASP A 62 -9.94 -1.16 -21.73
CA ASP A 62 -10.83 -1.77 -20.75
C ASP A 62 -10.26 -1.59 -19.34
N PRO A 63 -10.94 -0.85 -18.46
CA PRO A 63 -10.39 -0.49 -17.15
C PRO A 63 -10.42 -1.66 -16.16
N ARG A 64 -11.04 -2.80 -16.49
CA ARG A 64 -11.15 -3.94 -15.56
C ARG A 64 -9.80 -4.60 -15.36
N VAL A 65 -9.35 -4.62 -14.11
CA VAL A 65 -8.06 -5.19 -13.72
C VAL A 65 -8.18 -6.08 -12.50
N SER A 66 -7.18 -6.93 -12.31
CA SER A 66 -6.90 -7.49 -10.98
C SER A 66 -5.41 -7.39 -10.65
N LEU A 67 -5.09 -7.23 -9.38
CA LEU A 67 -3.71 -7.25 -8.88
C LEU A 67 -3.61 -8.26 -7.75
N ILE A 68 -2.68 -9.20 -7.86
CA ILE A 68 -2.36 -10.14 -6.78
C ILE A 68 -0.99 -9.85 -6.17
N THR A 69 -0.94 -9.86 -4.85
CA THR A 69 0.31 -9.84 -4.08
C THR A 69 0.27 -10.93 -3.01
N HIS A 70 1.44 -11.33 -2.51
CA HIS A 70 1.59 -12.40 -1.53
C HIS A 70 2.83 -12.17 -0.68
N LYS A 71 2.84 -12.77 0.52
CA LYS A 71 4.06 -12.90 1.34
C LYS A 71 5.13 -13.66 0.55
N GLN A 72 6.39 -13.23 0.66
CA GLN A 72 7.50 -13.79 -0.14
C GLN A 72 8.55 -14.51 0.73
N ASN A 73 8.14 -14.99 1.90
CA ASN A 73 9.09 -15.34 2.96
C ASN A 73 9.25 -16.86 3.12
N ASP A 74 8.47 -17.67 2.41
CA ASP A 74 8.45 -19.13 2.55
C ASP A 74 8.44 -19.84 1.18
N PRO A 75 9.29 -20.85 0.94
CA PRO A 75 9.22 -21.65 -0.30
C PRO A 75 7.86 -22.35 -0.51
N ASN A 76 7.10 -22.61 0.55
CA ASN A 76 5.75 -23.20 0.49
C ASN A 76 4.69 -22.15 0.13
N ILE A 77 4.74 -21.63 -1.09
CA ILE A 77 3.88 -20.53 -1.57
C ILE A 77 2.38 -20.73 -1.34
N GLN A 78 1.88 -21.97 -1.35
CA GLN A 78 0.45 -22.27 -1.17
C GLN A 78 -0.03 -22.02 0.28
N MET A 79 0.90 -22.14 1.23
CA MET A 79 0.67 -21.89 2.66
C MET A 79 0.69 -20.40 2.98
N GLN A 80 1.23 -19.57 2.07
CA GLN A 80 1.40 -18.15 2.30
C GLN A 80 0.11 -17.36 2.12
N GLY A 81 0.05 -16.25 2.86
CA GLY A 81 -1.01 -15.27 2.74
C GLY A 81 -0.92 -14.56 1.39
N ARG A 82 -2.05 -14.41 0.71
CA ARG A 82 -2.18 -13.65 -0.54
C ARG A 82 -3.48 -12.88 -0.59
N VAL A 83 -3.48 -11.82 -1.37
CA VAL A 83 -4.63 -10.96 -1.58
C VAL A 83 -4.70 -10.59 -3.05
N THR A 84 -5.89 -10.76 -3.62
CA THR A 84 -6.21 -10.30 -4.98
C THR A 84 -7.19 -9.16 -4.87
N VAL A 85 -6.82 -8.02 -5.43
CA VAL A 85 -7.69 -6.86 -5.64
C VAL A 85 -8.29 -7.01 -7.03
N VAL A 86 -9.61 -6.97 -7.14
CA VAL A 86 -10.32 -6.85 -8.42
C VAL A 86 -10.94 -5.46 -8.44
N GLY A 87 -10.75 -4.70 -9.52
CA GLY A 87 -11.13 -3.31 -9.57
C GLY A 87 -11.13 -2.72 -10.97
N ASN A 88 -11.39 -1.41 -11.02
CA ASN A 88 -11.28 -0.63 -12.25
C ASN A 88 -10.14 0.37 -12.11
N ALA A 89 -9.24 0.41 -13.08
CA ALA A 89 -8.11 1.33 -13.14
C ALA A 89 -8.48 2.56 -13.97
N HIS A 90 -8.32 3.75 -13.39
CA HIS A 90 -8.55 5.02 -14.09
C HIS A 90 -7.38 5.96 -13.89
N ARG A 91 -7.03 6.72 -14.92
CA ARG A 91 -6.02 7.77 -14.83
C ARG A 91 -6.46 8.83 -13.82
N MET A 92 -5.54 9.31 -13.01
CA MET A 92 -5.79 10.34 -12.00
C MET A 92 -5.57 11.73 -12.61
N GLU A 93 -6.60 12.58 -12.56
CA GLU A 93 -6.49 13.99 -12.97
C GLU A 93 -5.80 14.82 -11.88
N ASP A 94 -6.20 14.61 -10.62
CA ASP A 94 -5.52 15.12 -9.44
C ASP A 94 -4.86 13.97 -8.68
N ALA A 95 -3.53 13.99 -8.68
CA ALA A 95 -2.71 13.01 -7.99
C ALA A 95 -1.77 13.62 -6.96
N GLN A 96 -1.98 14.87 -6.53
CA GLN A 96 -1.00 15.55 -5.68
C GLN A 96 -0.73 14.79 -4.38
N GLN A 97 -1.75 14.56 -3.55
CA GLN A 97 -1.59 13.90 -2.24
C GLN A 97 -1.14 12.43 -2.38
N ALA A 98 -1.82 11.69 -3.26
CA ALA A 98 -1.52 10.28 -3.50
C ALA A 98 -0.12 10.09 -4.12
N GLY A 99 0.29 11.00 -5.01
CA GLY A 99 1.60 11.02 -5.66
C GLY A 99 2.72 11.35 -4.68
N GLU A 100 2.53 12.33 -3.79
CA GLU A 100 3.49 12.61 -2.71
C GLU A 100 3.69 11.39 -1.80
N ARG A 101 2.60 10.70 -1.42
CA ARG A 101 2.68 9.43 -0.68
C ARG A 101 3.41 8.35 -1.47
N TYR A 102 3.10 8.21 -2.75
CA TYR A 102 3.77 7.26 -3.64
C TYR A 102 5.27 7.51 -3.71
N LEU A 103 5.71 8.77 -3.90
CA LEU A 103 7.12 9.14 -3.97
C LEU A 103 7.86 8.96 -2.63
N ARG A 104 7.18 9.12 -1.49
CA ARG A 104 7.76 8.75 -0.20
C ARG A 104 8.05 7.26 -0.10
N LEU A 105 7.23 6.40 -0.72
CA LEU A 105 7.42 4.94 -0.75
C LEU A 105 8.43 4.50 -1.82
N PHE A 106 8.43 5.17 -2.98
CA PHE A 106 9.28 4.87 -4.15
C PHE A 106 10.03 6.12 -4.62
N PRO A 107 11.10 6.56 -3.93
CA PRO A 107 11.83 7.79 -4.28
C PRO A 107 12.39 7.76 -5.71
N GLU A 108 12.77 6.59 -6.21
CA GLU A 108 13.26 6.38 -7.57
C GLU A 108 12.24 6.75 -8.64
N ALA A 109 10.94 6.71 -8.31
CA ALA A 109 9.86 7.03 -9.24
C ALA A 109 9.79 8.52 -9.59
N ALA A 110 10.46 9.40 -8.83
CA ALA A 110 10.59 10.81 -9.17
C ALA A 110 11.24 11.01 -10.55
N ASN A 111 12.16 10.11 -10.94
CA ASN A 111 12.80 10.14 -12.26
C ASN A 111 11.81 9.81 -13.38
N TYR A 112 10.75 9.04 -13.12
CA TYR A 112 9.75 8.72 -14.14
C TYR A 112 8.79 9.89 -14.37
N LEU A 113 8.50 10.69 -13.34
CA LEU A 113 7.64 11.87 -13.48
C LEU A 113 8.28 13.00 -14.30
N THR A 114 9.61 13.00 -14.45
CA THR A 114 10.29 13.91 -15.37
C THR A 114 10.23 13.43 -16.82
N MET A 115 9.86 12.16 -17.05
CA MET A 115 9.59 11.61 -18.37
C MET A 115 8.12 11.91 -18.72
N ALA A 116 7.88 12.48 -19.90
CA ALA A 116 6.57 13.01 -20.28
C ALA A 116 5.45 11.95 -20.44
N ASP A 117 5.78 10.65 -20.35
CA ASP A 117 4.87 9.56 -20.67
C ASP A 117 4.35 8.79 -19.44
N PHE A 118 4.75 9.11 -18.21
CA PHE A 118 4.23 8.46 -17.01
C PHE A 118 3.01 9.19 -16.43
N SER A 119 2.07 8.41 -15.90
CA SER A 119 0.88 8.97 -15.23
C SER A 119 0.44 8.08 -14.07
N PHE A 120 -0.13 8.72 -13.05
CA PHE A 120 -0.75 8.00 -11.93
C PHE A 120 -2.11 7.44 -12.36
N TYR A 121 -2.37 6.20 -11.98
CA TYR A 121 -3.67 5.55 -12.10
C TYR A 121 -4.12 5.06 -10.73
N ARG A 122 -5.42 5.13 -10.48
CA ARG A 122 -6.07 4.58 -9.29
C ARG A 122 -6.85 3.35 -9.68
N ILE A 123 -6.55 2.22 -9.04
CA ILE A 123 -7.36 1.01 -9.07
C ILE A 123 -8.35 1.09 -7.92
N GLN A 124 -9.63 1.31 -8.25
CA GLN A 124 -10.73 1.32 -7.29
C GLN A 124 -11.22 -0.11 -7.07
N PRO A 125 -11.05 -0.68 -5.86
CA PRO A 125 -11.44 -2.06 -5.59
C PRO A 125 -12.96 -2.22 -5.64
N ILE A 126 -13.42 -3.24 -6.38
CA ILE A 126 -14.82 -3.69 -6.38
C ILE A 126 -14.99 -4.99 -5.60
N ALA A 127 -13.92 -5.79 -5.48
CA ALA A 127 -13.90 -7.00 -4.68
C ALA A 127 -12.47 -7.30 -4.22
N ILE A 128 -12.36 -7.93 -3.05
CA ILE A 128 -11.08 -8.38 -2.48
C ILE A 128 -11.19 -9.86 -2.17
N ARG A 129 -10.28 -10.66 -2.73
CA ARG A 129 -10.11 -12.07 -2.40
C ARG A 129 -8.91 -12.18 -1.45
N TYR A 130 -9.16 -12.57 -0.21
CA TYR A 130 -8.11 -12.74 0.79
C TYR A 130 -7.93 -14.21 1.12
N ILE A 131 -6.67 -14.64 1.19
CA ILE A 131 -6.33 -15.96 1.66
C ILE A 131 -5.22 -15.83 2.70
N GLY A 132 -5.53 -16.15 3.95
CA GLY A 132 -4.65 -15.91 5.11
C GLY A 132 -3.82 -17.11 5.56
N GLY A 133 -3.67 -18.12 4.70
CA GLY A 133 -3.08 -19.43 5.03
C GLY A 133 -4.07 -20.57 4.83
N VAL A 134 -3.77 -21.75 5.38
CA VAL A 134 -4.61 -22.96 5.23
C VAL A 134 -6.03 -22.71 5.77
N GLY A 135 -7.04 -23.04 4.96
CA GLY A 135 -8.45 -22.97 5.35
C GLY A 135 -9.06 -21.55 5.48
N ARG A 136 -8.24 -20.49 5.45
CA ARG A 136 -8.70 -19.09 5.61
C ARG A 136 -8.91 -18.41 4.26
N ILE A 137 -9.96 -18.77 3.53
CA ILE A 137 -10.17 -18.32 2.15
C ILE A 137 -11.47 -17.50 2.04
N HIS A 138 -11.37 -16.17 2.04
CA HIS A 138 -12.54 -15.28 2.15
C HIS A 138 -12.68 -14.31 0.99
N TRP A 139 -13.93 -14.04 0.59
CA TRP A 139 -14.27 -12.79 -0.09
C TRP A 139 -14.53 -11.76 1.00
N VAL A 140 -13.88 -10.61 0.91
CA VAL A 140 -14.04 -9.54 1.89
C VAL A 140 -15.23 -8.67 1.49
N ARG A 141 -16.05 -8.29 2.47
CA ARG A 141 -17.13 -7.31 2.26
C ARG A 141 -16.52 -5.93 2.05
N MET A 142 -16.82 -5.29 0.92
CA MET A 142 -16.25 -3.99 0.58
C MET A 142 -16.49 -2.86 1.60
N PRO A 143 -17.65 -2.76 2.27
CA PRO A 143 -17.84 -1.79 3.35
C PRO A 143 -16.87 -1.96 4.52
N ASP A 144 -16.45 -3.20 4.83
CA ASP A 144 -15.51 -3.50 5.90
C ASP A 144 -14.06 -3.30 5.45
N TYR A 145 -13.81 -3.39 4.14
CA TYR A 145 -12.50 -3.16 3.53
C TYR A 145 -12.15 -1.68 3.50
N ARG A 146 -13.08 -0.80 3.14
CA ARG A 146 -12.81 0.65 3.08
C ARG A 146 -12.43 1.16 4.47
N ALA A 147 -11.33 1.90 4.55
CA ALA A 147 -10.96 2.54 5.81
C ALA A 147 -11.87 3.75 6.05
N ALA A 148 -12.39 3.88 7.27
CA ALA A 148 -13.08 5.10 7.67
C ALA A 148 -12.10 6.28 7.71
N GLN A 149 -12.61 7.49 7.49
CA GLN A 149 -11.85 8.75 7.65
C GLN A 149 -10.62 8.88 6.73
N ALA A 150 -10.59 8.16 5.62
CA ALA A 150 -9.49 8.19 4.65
C ALA A 150 -9.09 9.61 4.20
N VAL A 151 -10.07 10.49 4.00
CA VAL A 151 -9.83 11.90 3.64
C VAL A 151 -9.09 12.64 4.75
N LYS A 152 -9.47 12.42 6.01
CA LYS A 152 -8.81 13.07 7.17
C LYS A 152 -7.35 12.62 7.27
N PHE A 153 -7.09 11.31 7.14
CA PHE A 153 -5.74 10.79 7.11
C PHE A 153 -4.92 11.38 5.95
N SER A 154 -5.48 11.42 4.74
CA SER A 154 -4.81 11.97 3.55
C SER A 154 -4.38 13.43 3.74
N LEU A 155 -5.26 14.27 4.32
CA LEU A 155 -4.98 15.68 4.55
C LEU A 155 -3.95 15.93 5.67
N GLN A 156 -3.89 15.05 6.68
CA GLN A 156 -3.03 15.26 7.86
C GLN A 156 -1.70 14.51 7.79
N GLU A 157 -1.56 13.50 6.93
CA GLU A 157 -0.40 12.61 6.88
C GLU A 157 0.94 13.37 6.86
N ALA A 158 1.10 14.33 5.96
CA ALA A 158 2.37 15.05 5.82
C ALA A 158 2.77 15.78 7.12
N SER A 159 1.81 16.43 7.77
CA SER A 159 2.04 17.14 9.04
C SER A 159 2.39 16.18 10.18
N LEU A 160 1.71 15.03 10.26
CA LEU A 160 1.96 14.01 11.28
C LEU A 160 3.31 13.34 11.09
N LEU A 161 3.69 13.01 9.86
CA LEU A 161 5.02 12.48 9.55
C LEU A 161 6.11 13.48 9.95
N ASN A 162 5.92 14.77 9.69
CA ASN A 162 6.85 15.80 10.13
C ASN A 162 6.96 15.83 11.67
N ASP A 163 5.84 15.84 12.39
CA ASP A 163 5.84 15.86 13.85
C ASP A 163 6.47 14.61 14.47
N ILE A 164 6.18 13.42 13.91
CA ILE A 164 6.81 12.16 14.31
C ILE A 164 8.33 12.22 14.08
N ASN A 165 8.77 12.61 12.88
CA ASN A 165 10.18 12.61 12.53
C ASN A 165 10.99 13.70 13.25
N THR A 166 10.36 14.81 13.65
CA THR A 166 11.06 15.89 14.37
C THR A 166 11.05 15.71 15.88
N ARG A 167 9.94 15.21 16.46
CA ARG A 167 9.76 15.14 17.92
C ARG A 167 9.95 13.75 18.50
N GLN A 168 9.87 12.70 17.68
CA GLN A 168 9.82 11.30 18.13
C GLN A 168 10.79 10.37 17.37
N ALA A 169 11.77 10.91 16.63
CA ALA A 169 12.78 10.11 15.91
C ALA A 169 13.50 9.09 16.79
N ALA A 170 13.83 9.46 18.03
CA ALA A 170 14.47 8.54 18.99
C ALA A 170 13.55 7.33 19.30
N TYR A 171 12.24 7.55 19.40
CA TYR A 171 11.28 6.47 19.64
C TYR A 171 11.11 5.57 18.41
N LEU A 172 11.12 6.14 17.19
CA LEU A 172 11.12 5.34 15.96
C LEU A 172 12.30 4.38 15.90
N ARG A 173 13.50 4.84 16.25
CA ARG A 173 14.70 4.00 16.31
C ARG A 173 14.56 2.87 17.34
N LEU A 174 13.99 3.16 18.51
CA LEU A 174 13.71 2.12 19.52
C LEU A 174 12.73 1.07 18.99
N LEU A 175 11.66 1.48 18.29
CA LEU A 175 10.72 0.54 17.68
C LEU A 175 11.40 -0.36 16.63
N ILE A 176 12.17 0.21 15.72
CA ILE A 176 12.88 -0.57 14.69
C ILE A 176 13.94 -1.49 15.31
N GLN A 177 14.64 -1.03 16.34
CA GLN A 177 15.60 -1.87 17.06
C GLN A 177 14.90 -3.02 17.78
N GLN A 178 13.75 -2.77 18.42
CA GLN A 178 12.99 -3.78 19.14
C GLN A 178 12.41 -4.86 18.22
N TYR A 179 11.79 -4.46 17.11
CA TYR A 179 11.05 -5.40 16.23
C TYR A 179 11.90 -5.98 15.10
N HIS A 180 12.97 -5.30 14.68
CA HIS A 180 13.76 -5.68 13.51
C HIS A 180 15.26 -5.72 13.77
N GLY A 181 15.72 -5.42 15.00
CA GLY A 181 17.13 -5.51 15.38
C GLY A 181 18.04 -4.50 14.68
N SER A 182 17.47 -3.45 14.09
CA SER A 182 18.21 -2.41 13.37
C SER A 182 18.11 -1.08 14.12
N ASP A 183 19.26 -0.42 14.32
CA ASP A 183 19.32 0.92 14.90
C ASP A 183 20.19 1.81 14.03
N THR A 184 19.54 2.73 13.31
CA THR A 184 20.22 3.64 12.39
C THR A 184 19.73 5.08 12.54
N PRO A 185 20.63 6.08 12.42
CA PRO A 185 20.23 7.49 12.50
C PRO A 185 19.30 7.96 11.36
N ASP A 186 19.28 7.28 10.20
CA ASP A 186 18.42 7.60 9.06
C ASP A 186 17.00 7.03 9.16
N THR A 187 16.63 6.49 10.33
CA THR A 187 15.27 5.97 10.58
C THR A 187 14.23 7.08 10.52
N GLN A 188 13.25 6.95 9.62
CA GLN A 188 12.19 7.94 9.41
C GLN A 188 10.84 7.26 9.10
N ALA A 189 9.77 7.78 9.68
CA ALA A 189 8.41 7.46 9.25
C ALA A 189 8.15 8.09 7.86
N ILE A 190 7.65 7.30 6.93
CA ILE A 190 7.45 7.73 5.53
C ILE A 190 6.01 7.62 5.03
N ALA A 191 5.19 6.78 5.68
CA ALA A 191 3.77 6.73 5.40
C ALA A 191 2.97 6.36 6.66
N LEU A 192 1.77 6.92 6.80
CA LEU A 192 0.89 6.69 7.94
C LEU A 192 -0.54 6.42 7.48
N ASP A 193 -1.23 5.47 8.11
CA ASP A 193 -2.64 5.20 7.85
C ASP A 193 -3.33 4.60 9.08
N CYS A 194 -4.62 4.32 8.96
CA CYS A 194 -5.45 3.81 10.05
C CYS A 194 -5.02 2.43 10.60
N ASP A 195 -4.23 1.66 9.84
CA ASP A 195 -3.82 0.31 10.23
C ASP A 195 -2.39 0.25 10.72
N GLY A 196 -1.56 1.28 10.51
CA GLY A 196 -0.15 1.26 10.83
C GLY A 196 0.68 2.37 10.19
N MET A 197 1.99 2.20 10.25
CA MET A 197 2.99 3.13 9.74
C MET A 197 4.09 2.38 8.96
N ASP A 198 4.58 3.01 7.90
CA ASP A 198 5.76 2.59 7.17
C ASP A 198 6.97 3.42 7.62
N ILE A 199 8.05 2.75 7.98
CA ILE A 199 9.29 3.35 8.49
C ILE A 199 10.44 2.91 7.59
N ARG A 200 11.19 3.87 7.05
CA ARG A 200 12.44 3.61 6.34
C ARG A 200 13.59 3.64 7.32
N SER A 201 14.45 2.62 7.30
CA SER A 201 15.69 2.55 8.08
C SER A 201 16.73 1.76 7.28
N ASN A 202 17.94 2.31 7.09
CA ASN A 202 19.00 1.71 6.28
C ASN A 202 18.55 1.33 4.84
N GLY A 203 17.70 2.17 4.23
CA GLY A 203 17.11 1.91 2.91
C GLY A 203 16.03 0.82 2.86
N ILE A 204 15.78 0.09 3.96
CA ILE A 204 14.72 -0.92 4.07
C ILE A 204 13.46 -0.23 4.60
N ILE A 205 12.29 -0.59 4.05
CA ILE A 205 11.01 -0.10 4.55
C ILE A 205 10.31 -1.20 5.34
N TYR A 206 10.16 -0.94 6.64
CA TYR A 206 9.44 -1.76 7.61
C TYR A 206 8.01 -1.27 7.76
N ARG A 207 7.06 -2.21 7.78
CA ARG A 207 5.64 -1.91 8.06
C ARG A 207 5.35 -2.33 9.50
N LEU A 208 4.93 -1.38 10.34
CA LEU A 208 4.46 -1.64 11.70
C LEU A 208 2.95 -1.42 11.76
N ASP A 209 2.18 -2.49 11.96
CA ASP A 209 0.73 -2.40 12.13
C ASP A 209 0.36 -1.99 13.57
N PHE A 210 -0.75 -1.30 13.76
CA PHE A 210 -1.29 -0.99 15.09
C PHE A 210 -2.16 -2.14 15.62
N ASN A 211 -2.22 -2.35 16.94
CA ASN A 211 -3.16 -3.32 17.54
C ASN A 211 -4.61 -2.82 17.49
N THR A 212 -4.78 -1.50 17.52
CA THR A 212 -6.07 -0.82 17.51
C THR A 212 -6.29 -0.09 16.20
N PHE A 213 -7.56 0.04 15.81
CA PHE A 213 -7.96 0.88 14.70
C PHE A 213 -8.09 2.33 15.18
N PHE A 214 -7.44 3.27 14.49
CA PHE A 214 -7.60 4.70 14.76
C PHE A 214 -8.60 5.31 13.78
N ASN A 215 -9.63 5.95 14.32
CA ASN A 215 -10.59 6.72 13.53
C ASN A 215 -10.20 8.20 13.42
N ASP A 216 -9.17 8.64 14.14
CA ASP A 216 -8.63 9.99 14.08
C ASP A 216 -7.10 9.92 13.98
N PRO A 217 -6.46 10.53 12.97
CA PRO A 217 -5.01 10.51 12.83
C PRO A 217 -4.27 11.12 14.04
N GLU A 218 -4.87 12.08 14.74
CA GLU A 218 -4.25 12.73 15.90
C GLU A 218 -4.09 11.80 17.11
N GLN A 219 -4.89 10.72 17.19
CA GLN A 219 -4.78 9.71 18.25
C GLN A 219 -3.52 8.85 18.16
N ILE A 220 -2.77 8.94 17.05
CA ILE A 220 -1.52 8.21 16.85
C ILE A 220 -0.38 8.87 17.64
N LEU A 221 -0.57 10.10 18.13
CA LEU A 221 0.42 10.81 18.91
C LEU A 221 0.00 10.91 20.40
N PRO A 222 0.95 10.74 21.34
CA PRO A 222 2.34 10.33 21.10
C PRO A 222 2.45 8.83 20.76
N LEU A 223 3.47 8.45 19.99
CA LEU A 223 3.69 7.04 19.58
C LEU A 223 3.90 6.10 20.77
N SER A 224 4.35 6.63 21.92
CA SER A 224 4.51 5.87 23.16
C SER A 224 3.21 5.31 23.73
N GLU A 225 2.06 5.85 23.33
CA GLU A 225 0.73 5.37 23.75
C GLU A 225 0.13 4.39 22.73
N VAL A 226 0.74 4.27 21.55
CA VAL A 226 0.29 3.38 20.49
C VAL A 226 0.81 1.96 20.72
N HIS A 227 -0.09 0.99 20.65
CA HIS A 227 0.24 -0.41 20.86
C HIS A 227 0.47 -1.10 19.51
N PHE A 228 1.63 -1.74 19.36
CA PHE A 228 1.99 -2.55 18.20
C PHE A 228 1.86 -4.04 18.55
N PRO A 229 1.48 -4.92 17.60
CA PRO A 229 1.46 -6.36 17.84
C PRO A 229 2.86 -6.83 18.20
N ASN A 230 2.96 -7.80 19.11
CA ASN A 230 4.19 -8.55 19.30
C ASN A 230 4.46 -9.28 17.98
N GLN A 231 5.43 -8.80 17.20
CA GLN A 231 5.87 -9.48 15.98
C GLN A 231 6.68 -10.72 16.32
#